data_AF-A0A9E1P5J9-F1
#
_entry.id   AF-A0A9E1P5J9-F1
#
_cell.length_a   1.000
_cell.length_b   1.000
_cell.length_c   1.000
_cell.angle_alpha   90.00
_cell.angle_beta   90.00
_cell.angle_gamma   90.00
#
_symmetry.space_group_name_H-M   'P 1'
#
loop_
_entity.id
_entity.type
_entity.pdbx_description
1 polymer ?
#
loop_
_entity_poly.entity_id
_entity_poly.type
_entity_poly.pdbx_seq_one_letter_code
_entity_poly.pdbx_strand_id
1 'polypeptide(L)' 'MNGTTCKYSIGQLIQHVLFDYRGVIVDVDPFFQGTEEWYDKMARSKPPKDQPWYHVVVHDATHMTYVAERNLIGTKYC' A
#
# COMPACT_ATOMS: atom_id res chain seq x y z
N MET A 1 11.59 -20.62 -7.01
CA MET A 1 10.47 -20.06 -6.24
C MET A 1 10.68 -18.56 -6.20
N ASN A 2 10.05 -17.80 -7.10
CA ASN A 2 10.11 -16.33 -7.05
C ASN A 2 9.11 -15.89 -5.98
N GLY A 3 9.55 -15.89 -4.71
CA GLY A 3 8.76 -15.31 -3.65
C GLY A 3 8.61 -13.81 -3.89
N THR A 4 7.38 -13.32 -3.96
CA THR A 4 7.10 -11.89 -4.03
C THR A 4 7.68 -11.23 -2.78
N THR A 5 8.79 -10.52 -2.95
CA THR A 5 9.50 -9.90 -1.83
C THR A 5 8.84 -8.58 -1.50
N CYS A 6 8.22 -8.48 -0.33
CA CYS A 6 7.64 -7.23 0.16
C CYS A 6 8.76 -6.24 0.51
N LYS A 7 8.67 -5.00 0.03
CA LYS A 7 9.63 -3.92 0.35
C LYS A 7 9.44 -3.33 1.74
N TYR A 8 8.23 -3.42 2.28
CA TYR A 8 7.86 -2.79 3.54
C TYR A 8 7.29 -3.81 4.53
N SER A 9 7.45 -3.52 5.82
CA SER A 9 7.03 -4.40 6.91
C SER A 9 5.84 -3.81 7.67
N ILE A 10 5.04 -4.68 8.31
CA ILE A 10 3.99 -4.26 9.25
C ILE A 10 4.63 -3.43 10.37
N GLY A 11 3.99 -2.33 10.76
CA GLY A 11 4.48 -1.34 11.72
C GLY A 11 5.38 -0.26 11.12
N GLN A 12 5.79 -0.37 9.85
CA GLN A 12 6.64 0.61 9.21
C GLN A 12 5.86 1.90 8.86
N LEU A 13 6.48 3.05 9.13
CA LEU A 13 6.01 4.36 8.69
C LEU A 13 6.30 4.56 7.20
N ILE A 14 5.27 5.01 6.48
CA ILE A 14 5.34 5.27 5.04
C ILE A 14 4.73 6.63 4.69
N GLN A 15 5.04 7.09 3.48
CA GLN A 15 4.39 8.22 2.83
C GLN A 15 3.87 7.81 1.46
N HIS A 16 2.66 8.27 1.12
CA HIS A 16 2.04 8.00 -0.18
C HIS A 16 2.47 9.03 -1.23
N VAL A 17 3.08 8.57 -2.33
CA VAL A 17 3.69 9.45 -3.34
C VAL A 17 2.71 10.42 -3.99
N LEU A 18 1.49 9.97 -4.31
CA LEU A 18 0.52 10.79 -5.07
C LEU A 18 -0.40 11.64 -4.21
N PHE A 19 -0.58 11.28 -2.94
CA PHE A 19 -1.60 11.89 -2.06
C PHE A 19 -0.97 12.54 -0.83
N ASP A 20 0.35 12.41 -0.68
CA ASP A 20 1.19 13.04 0.33
C ASP A 20 0.77 12.81 1.79
N TYR A 21 -0.01 11.76 2.04
CA TYR A 21 -0.35 11.36 3.40
C TYR A 21 0.72 10.45 3.99
N ARG A 22 0.83 10.48 5.32
CA ARG A 22 1.65 9.54 6.10
C ARG A 22 0.77 8.48 6.73
N GLY A 23 1.33 7.31 6.95
CA GLY A 23 0.60 6.21 7.59
C GLY A 23 1.51 5.11 8.09
N VAL A 24 0.90 4.13 8.74
CA VAL A 24 1.57 2.92 9.22
C VAL A 24 0.97 1.72 8.50
N ILE A 25 1.82 0.82 8.04
CA ILE A 25 1.39 -0.46 7.47
C ILE A 25 0.87 -1.34 8.60
N VAL A 26 -0.35 -1.85 8.45
CA VAL A 26 -0.96 -2.78 9.42
C VAL A 26 -1.10 -4.19 8.87
N ASP A 27 -1.10 -4.35 7.55
CA ASP A 27 -1.16 -5.66 6.89
C ASP A 27 -0.63 -5.59 5.45
N VAL A 28 -0.33 -6.75 4.86
CA VAL A 28 0.18 -6.91 3.49
C VAL A 28 -0.40 -8.15 2.80
N ASP A 29 -0.97 -7.95 1.62
CA ASP A 29 -1.37 -9.00 0.70
C ASP A 29 -0.28 -9.24 -0.35
N PRO A 30 0.07 -10.49 -0.67
CA PRO A 30 1.07 -10.79 -1.70
C PRO A 30 0.63 -10.41 -3.12
N PHE A 31 -0.67 -10.27 -3.35
CA PHE A 31 -1.31 -9.83 -4.59
C PHE A 31 -2.66 -9.16 -4.26
N PHE A 32 -3.18 -8.34 -5.18
CA PHE A 32 -4.43 -7.61 -5.01
C PHE A 32 -5.60 -8.54 -4.64
N GLN A 33 -6.25 -8.26 -3.50
CA GLN A 33 -7.42 -8.98 -2.99
C GLN A 33 -8.74 -8.19 -3.11
N GLY A 34 -8.71 -6.97 -3.63
CA GLY A 34 -9.91 -6.14 -3.78
C GLY A 34 -10.82 -6.61 -4.93
N THR A 35 -12.00 -6.02 -5.05
CA THR A 35 -12.91 -6.30 -6.17
C THR A 35 -12.45 -5.58 -7.44
N GLU A 36 -12.88 -6.05 -8.61
CA GLU A 36 -12.57 -5.39 -9.88
C GLU A 36 -13.20 -3.98 -9.95
N GLU A 37 -14.41 -3.82 -9.41
CA GLU A 37 -15.09 -2.52 -9.37
C GLU A 37 -14.33 -1.52 -8.49
N TRP A 38 -13.77 -2.00 -7.38
CA TRP A 38 -12.91 -1.16 -6.55
C TRP A 38 -11.64 -0.76 -7.30
N TYR A 39 -11.00 -1.73 -7.97
CA TYR A 39 -9.78 -1.50 -8.74
C TYR A 39 -9.99 -0.44 -9.82
N ASP A 40 -11.06 -0.58 -10.61
CA ASP A 40 -11.35 0.36 -11.69
C ASP A 40 -11.70 1.77 -11.20
N LYS A 41 -12.30 1.89 -10.01
CA LYS A 41 -12.68 3.18 -9.42
C LYS A 41 -11.53 3.88 -8.69
N MET A 42 -10.76 3.13 -7.90
CA MET A 42 -9.81 3.68 -6.95
C MET A 42 -8.37 3.63 -7.48
N ALA A 43 -7.99 2.56 -8.20
CA ALA A 43 -6.63 2.35 -8.66
C ALA A 43 -6.37 3.07 -10.00
N ARG A 44 -6.47 4.40 -10.02
CA ARG A 44 -6.37 5.24 -11.24
C ARG A 44 -5.12 4.97 -12.08
N SER A 45 -3.99 4.67 -11.44
CA SER A 45 -2.72 4.39 -12.14
C SER A 45 -2.55 2.93 -12.56
N LYS A 46 -3.60 2.11 -12.38
CA LYS A 46 -3.68 0.67 -12.66
C LYS A 46 -2.40 -0.09 -12.25
N PRO A 47 -2.08 -0.13 -10.94
CA PRO A 47 -0.89 -0.84 -10.45
C PRO A 47 -1.03 -2.35 -10.69
N PRO A 48 0.08 -3.07 -10.92
CA PRO A 48 0.02 -4.52 -11.13
C PRO A 48 -0.71 -5.23 -9.97
N LYS A 49 -1.66 -6.11 -10.33
CA LYS A 49 -2.44 -6.90 -9.35
C LYS A 49 -1.62 -8.05 -8.76
N ASP A 50 -0.54 -8.47 -9.42
CA ASP A 50 0.36 -9.58 -9.04
C ASP A 50 1.54 -9.15 -8.15
N GLN A 51 1.52 -7.91 -7.66
CA GLN A 51 2.51 -7.35 -6.75
C GLN A 51 1.90 -7.11 -5.37
N PRO A 52 2.69 -6.89 -4.31
CA PRO A 52 2.15 -6.69 -2.97
C PRO A 52 1.28 -5.43 -2.84
N TRP A 53 0.18 -5.57 -2.10
CA TRP A 53 -0.71 -4.49 -1.71
C TRP A 53 -0.76 -4.37 -0.19
N TYR A 54 -0.78 -3.15 0.30
CA TYR A 54 -0.65 -2.83 1.71
C TYR A 54 -1.91 -2.20 2.25
N HIS A 55 -2.26 -2.58 3.48
CA HIS A 55 -3.27 -1.91 4.29
C HIS A 55 -2.58 -0.88 5.17
N VAL A 56 -2.97 0.37 5.01
CA VAL A 56 -2.33 1.51 5.69
C VAL A 56 -3.36 2.25 6.52
N VAL A 57 -3.06 2.43 7.81
CA VAL A 57 -3.77 3.39 8.67
C VAL A 57 -3.17 4.77 8.42
N VAL A 58 -4.00 5.72 8.02
CA VAL A 58 -3.57 7.06 7.66
C VAL A 58 -3.51 7.96 8.90
N HIS A 59 -2.44 8.76 9.00
CA HIS A 59 -2.29 9.73 10.07
C HIS A 59 -3.38 10.80 10.02
N ASP A 60 -3.96 11.13 11.17
CA ASP A 60 -5.05 12.11 11.31
C ASP A 60 -6.34 11.74 10.54
N ALA A 61 -6.56 10.45 10.33
CA ALA A 61 -7.74 9.91 9.68
C ALA A 61 -8.32 8.72 10.44
N THR A 62 -9.64 8.55 10.37
CA THR A 62 -10.37 7.43 10.98
C THR A 62 -10.57 6.25 10.02
N HIS A 63 -9.91 6.27 8.86
CA HIS A 63 -10.04 5.25 7.82
C HIS A 63 -8.70 4.64 7.45
N MET A 64 -8.77 3.47 6.84
CA MET A 64 -7.63 2.77 6.24
C MET A 64 -7.67 2.91 4.72
N THR A 65 -6.50 2.81 4.11
CA THR A 65 -6.35 2.80 2.65
C THR A 65 -5.70 1.51 2.19
N TYR A 66 -6.11 1.04 1.02
CA TYR A 66 -5.53 -0.11 0.35
C TYR A 66 -4.68 0.36 -0.84
N VAL A 67 -3.38 0.05 -0.83
CA VAL A 67 -2.43 0.71 -1.73
C VAL A 67 -1.37 -0.26 -2.29
N ALA A 68 -1.07 -0.13 -3.57
CA ALA A 68 0.01 -0.86 -4.21
C ALA A 68 1.39 -0.39 -3.74
N GLU A 69 2.34 -1.32 -3.60
CA GLU A 69 3.70 -1.05 -3.12
C GLU A 69 4.40 0.14 -3.78
N ARG A 70 4.24 0.28 -5.11
CA ARG A 70 4.93 1.29 -5.92
C ARG A 70 4.55 2.74 -5.57
N ASN A 71 3.45 2.93 -4.84
CA ASN A 71 2.97 4.25 -4.44
C ASN A 71 3.44 4.63 -3.02
N LEU A 72 4.23 3.78 -2.37
CA LEU A 72 4.74 4.00 -1.03
C LEU A 72 6.23 4.34 -1.06
N ILE A 73 6.63 5.26 -0.17
CA ILE A 73 8.02 5.50 0.20
C ILE A 73 8.15 5.19 1.69
N GLY A 74 9.05 4.27 2.03
CA GLY A 74 9.38 3.95 3.42
C GLY A 74 10.20 5.07 4.04
N THR A 75 9.77 5.55 5.21
CA THR A 75 10.60 6.47 5.99
C THR A 75 11.80 5.70 6.53
N LYS A 76 13.01 6.15 6.17
CA LYS A 76 14.24 5.69 6.82
C LYS A 76 14.56 6.69 7.92
N TYR A 77 14.27 6.32 9.16
CA TYR A 77 14.88 7.02 10.28
C TYR A 77 16.31 6.50 10.42
N CYS A 78 17.26 7.44 10.44
CA CYS A 78 18.68 7.18 10.69
C CYS A 78 18.90 6.77 12.14
#